data_AF-D0KPA0-F1
#
_entry.id   AF-D0KPA0-F1
#
_cell.length_a   1.000
_cell.length_b   1.000
_cell.length_c   1.000
_cell.angle_alpha   90.00
_cell.angle_beta   90.00
_cell.angle_gamma   90.00
#
_symmetry.space_group_name_H-M   'P 1'
#
loop_
_entity.id
_entity.type
_entity.pdbx_description
1 polymer ?
#
loop_
_entity_poly.entity_id
_entity_poly.type
_entity_poly.pdbx_seq_one_letter_code
_entity_poly.pdbx_strand_id
1 'polypeptide(L)'
;MRLRTHYVFSTGLLTLLDSGIFHEYFYYTLILCGIVSVIGNSLIDRIGHKEIITRYGYISMRTPLTHTIPRSVVWGIISIIPIFILLLIYYYGLNYHEYYLFSINNRVILLTLLNGIVVGPSHMLLDVFTERGIYVKKYGKWRRFALAHFKYDNPAINGLAIIVGIIMIYLAYL
;
A
#
# COMPACT_ATOMS: atom_id res chain seq x y z
N MET A 1 3.35 11.09 3.96
CA MET A 1 3.21 11.07 5.44
C MET A 1 4.28 10.18 6.05
N ARG A 2 4.40 10.06 7.38
CA ARG A 2 5.36 9.11 7.97
C ARG A 2 5.07 7.70 7.48
N LEU A 3 6.10 6.94 7.15
CA LEU A 3 5.97 5.57 6.63
C LEU A 3 5.10 4.65 7.52
N ARG A 4 5.22 4.79 8.85
CA ARG A 4 4.37 4.06 9.81
C ARG A 4 2.87 4.38 9.66
N THR A 5 2.54 5.63 9.32
CA THR A 5 1.16 6.05 9.03
C THR A 5 0.63 5.33 7.80
N HIS A 6 1.46 5.20 6.75
CA HIS A 6 1.09 4.48 5.54
C HIS A 6 0.82 3.00 5.80
N TYR A 7 1.58 2.37 6.71
CA TYR A 7 1.35 0.97 7.09
C TYR A 7 -0.04 0.76 7.68
N VAL A 8 -0.38 1.50 8.74
CA VAL A 8 -1.67 1.33 9.43
C VAL A 8 -2.84 1.70 8.52
N PHE A 9 -2.73 2.81 7.80
CA PHE A 9 -3.80 3.25 6.89
C PHE A 9 -4.02 2.26 5.75
N SER A 10 -2.96 1.81 5.08
CA SER A 10 -3.09 0.88 3.96
C SER A 10 -3.57 -0.48 4.44
N THR A 11 -3.12 -0.97 5.60
CA THR A 11 -3.66 -2.20 6.18
C THR A 11 -5.17 -2.08 6.40
N GLY A 12 -5.64 -1.00 7.03
CA GLY A 12 -7.07 -0.81 7.24
C GLY A 12 -7.88 -0.70 5.96
N LEU A 13 -7.38 0.04 4.96
CA LEU A 13 -8.07 0.19 3.69
C LEU A 13 -8.18 -1.15 2.95
N LEU A 14 -7.07 -1.89 2.86
CA LEU A 14 -7.05 -3.19 2.19
C LEU A 14 -7.96 -4.20 2.91
N THR A 15 -7.89 -4.28 4.25
CA THR A 15 -8.75 -5.19 5.03
C THR A 15 -10.23 -4.86 4.87
N LEU A 16 -10.61 -3.58 4.81
CA LEU A 16 -11.98 -3.16 4.58
C LEU A 16 -12.48 -3.50 3.18
N LEU A 17 -11.63 -3.37 2.15
CA LEU A 17 -12.00 -3.77 0.80
C LEU A 17 -12.12 -5.30 0.70
N ASP A 18 -11.22 -6.03 1.34
CA ASP A 18 -11.19 -7.48 1.35
C ASP A 18 -12.36 -8.09 2.14
N SER A 19 -12.83 -7.45 3.22
CA SER A 19 -13.96 -7.97 4.02
C SER A 19 -15.24 -8.09 3.20
N GLY A 20 -15.45 -7.23 2.20
CA GLY A 20 -16.59 -7.33 1.27
C GLY A 20 -16.62 -8.63 0.46
N ILE A 21 -15.48 -9.30 0.29
CA ILE A 21 -15.34 -10.56 -0.45
C ILE A 21 -15.07 -11.74 0.51
N PHE A 22 -14.50 -11.45 1.69
CA PHE A 22 -13.81 -12.43 2.55
C PHE A 22 -14.08 -12.28 4.06
N HIS A 23 -15.27 -11.84 4.44
CA HIS A 23 -15.61 -11.58 5.84
C HIS A 23 -15.31 -12.76 6.80
N GLU A 24 -15.64 -13.98 6.40
CA GLU A 24 -15.48 -15.20 7.23
C GLU A 24 -14.02 -15.48 7.67
N TYR A 25 -13.03 -14.91 6.98
CA TYR A 25 -11.60 -15.10 7.26
C TYR A 25 -10.89 -13.80 7.65
N PHE A 26 -11.58 -12.91 8.36
CA PHE A 26 -11.07 -11.60 8.78
C PHE A 26 -9.63 -11.61 9.31
N TYR A 27 -9.28 -12.53 10.23
CA TYR A 27 -7.94 -12.54 10.82
C TYR A 27 -6.85 -12.88 9.79
N TYR A 28 -7.17 -13.75 8.83
CA TYR A 28 -6.25 -14.11 7.75
C TYR A 28 -6.05 -12.93 6.79
N THR A 29 -7.14 -12.28 6.38
CA THR A 29 -7.07 -11.11 5.50
C THR A 29 -6.36 -9.95 6.16
N LEU A 30 -6.59 -9.70 7.45
CA LEU A 30 -5.90 -8.67 8.22
C LEU A 30 -4.38 -8.88 8.23
N ILE A 31 -3.92 -10.11 8.48
CA ILE A 31 -2.49 -10.46 8.46
C ILE A 31 -1.90 -10.28 7.06
N LEU A 32 -2.57 -10.80 6.03
CA LEU A 32 -2.13 -10.66 4.64
C LEU A 32 -2.03 -9.18 4.23
N CYS A 33 -3.06 -8.39 4.49
CA CYS A 33 -3.10 -6.95 4.25
C CYS A 33 -2.01 -6.21 5.02
N GLY A 34 -1.71 -6.63 6.26
CA GLY A 34 -0.59 -6.15 7.06
C GLY A 34 0.75 -6.33 6.36
N ILE A 35 1.02 -7.56 5.89
CA ILE A 35 2.25 -7.90 5.18
C ILE A 35 2.37 -7.12 3.87
N VAL A 36 1.32 -7.13 3.04
CA VAL A 36 1.29 -6.40 1.76
C VAL A 36 1.50 -4.91 1.98
N SER A 37 0.83 -4.33 2.98
CA SER A 37 0.97 -2.92 3.35
C SER A 37 2.41 -2.56 3.71
N VAL A 38 3.07 -3.35 4.57
CA VAL A 38 4.46 -3.08 4.98
C VAL A 38 5.41 -3.17 3.78
N ILE A 39 5.31 -4.24 2.98
CA ILE A 39 6.21 -4.47 1.85
C ILE A 39 5.98 -3.41 0.76
N GLY A 40 4.73 -3.18 0.35
CA GLY A 40 4.37 -2.24 -0.70
C GLY A 40 4.76 -0.81 -0.37
N ASN A 41 4.40 -0.32 0.83
CA ASN A 41 4.75 1.03 1.24
C ASN A 41 6.27 1.21 1.42
N SER A 42 6.98 0.22 1.97
CA SER A 42 8.44 0.26 2.09
C SER A 42 9.13 0.33 0.72
N LEU A 43 8.65 -0.46 -0.25
CA LEU A 43 9.20 -0.50 -1.60
C LEU A 43 9.02 0.86 -2.30
N ILE A 44 7.82 1.43 -2.23
CA ILE A 44 7.46 2.70 -2.88
C ILE A 44 8.28 3.86 -2.31
N ASP A 45 8.46 3.94 -0.99
CA ASP A 45 9.27 4.97 -0.35
C ASP A 45 10.76 4.77 -0.68
N ARG A 46 11.31 3.57 -0.46
CA ARG A 46 12.74 3.33 -0.62
C ARG A 46 13.23 3.58 -2.05
N ILE A 47 12.45 3.21 -3.06
CA ILE A 47 12.78 3.47 -4.47
C ILE A 47 12.37 4.90 -4.89
N GLY A 48 11.37 5.46 -4.21
CA GLY A 48 10.79 6.75 -4.53
C GLY A 48 11.60 7.96 -4.12
N HIS A 49 12.50 7.81 -3.15
CA HIS A 49 13.32 8.88 -2.64
C HIS A 49 14.68 8.96 -3.35
N LYS A 50 15.05 10.18 -3.76
CA LYS A 50 16.41 10.52 -4.18
C LYS A 50 16.96 11.56 -3.22
N GLU A 51 18.16 11.33 -2.72
CA GLU A 51 18.87 12.34 -1.94
C GLU A 51 19.52 13.35 -2.89
N ILE A 52 19.21 14.62 -2.70
CA ILE A 52 19.83 15.72 -3.43
C ILE A 52 20.74 16.47 -2.47
N ILE A 53 22.00 16.63 -2.87
CA ILE A 53 22.98 17.43 -2.14
C ILE A 53 22.64 18.90 -2.39
N THR A 54 22.34 19.63 -1.32
CA THR A 54 22.19 21.09 -1.35
C THR A 54 23.26 21.74 -0.47
N ARG A 55 23.42 23.07 -0.57
CA ARG A 55 24.34 23.83 0.31
C ARG A 55 24.03 23.67 1.82
N TYR A 56 22.83 23.20 2.17
CA TYR A 56 22.36 22.99 3.54
C TYR A 56 22.30 21.50 3.94
N GLY A 57 22.85 20.60 3.13
CA GLY A 57 22.89 19.15 3.39
C GLY A 57 22.06 18.32 2.40
N TYR A 58 21.86 17.04 2.74
CA TYR A 58 21.09 16.08 1.95
C TYR A 58 19.59 16.30 2.16
N ILE A 59 18.87 16.55 1.06
CA ILE A 59 17.40 16.66 1.07
C ILE A 59 16.83 15.46 0.34
N SER A 60 16.02 14.65 1.05
CA SER A 60 15.27 13.57 0.43
C SER A 60 14.14 14.13 -0.44
N MET A 61 14.19 13.84 -1.74
CA MET A 61 13.25 14.30 -2.73
C MET A 61 12.49 13.13 -3.34
N ARG A 62 11.15 13.15 -3.24
CA ARG A 62 10.27 12.20 -3.94
C ARG A 62 10.43 12.33 -5.45
N THR A 63 10.40 11.19 -6.15
CA THR A 63 10.56 11.11 -7.60
C THR A 63 9.27 10.68 -8.31
N PRO A 64 9.07 11.09 -9.57
CA PRO A 64 7.94 10.62 -10.36
C PRO A 64 8.04 9.12 -10.70
N LEU A 65 9.10 8.41 -10.30
CA LEU A 65 9.25 6.98 -10.57
C LEU A 65 8.23 6.15 -9.81
N THR A 66 8.01 6.45 -8.53
CA THR A 66 7.05 5.73 -7.68
C THR A 66 5.87 6.62 -7.28
N HIS A 67 6.06 7.94 -7.20
CA HIS A 67 5.05 8.88 -6.69
C HIS A 67 4.14 9.44 -7.81
N THR A 68 3.57 8.58 -8.64
CA THR A 68 2.50 8.92 -9.61
C THR A 68 1.44 7.83 -9.54
N ILE A 69 0.15 8.16 -9.71
CA ILE A 69 -0.94 7.17 -9.57
C ILE A 69 -0.73 5.93 -10.46
N PRO A 70 -0.43 6.03 -11.77
CA PRO A 70 -0.28 4.84 -12.61
C PRO A 70 0.94 4.00 -12.21
N ARG A 71 2.06 4.64 -11.88
CA ARG A 71 3.29 3.91 -11.52
C ARG A 71 3.20 3.31 -10.13
N SER A 72 2.50 3.94 -9.19
CA SER A 72 2.32 3.37 -7.85
C SER A 72 1.57 2.06 -7.91
N VAL A 73 0.57 1.92 -8.81
CA VAL A 73 -0.10 0.63 -9.08
C VAL A 73 0.90 -0.42 -9.54
N VAL A 74 1.75 -0.10 -10.51
CA VAL A 74 2.78 -1.02 -11.02
C VAL A 74 3.74 -1.45 -9.90
N TRP A 75 4.21 -0.51 -9.07
CA TRP A 75 5.07 -0.82 -7.94
C TRP A 75 4.36 -1.64 -6.85
N GLY A 76 3.07 -1.40 -6.63
CA GLY A 76 2.23 -2.20 -5.74
C GLY A 76 2.13 -3.66 -6.22
N ILE A 77 1.89 -3.88 -7.51
CA ILE A 77 1.87 -5.23 -8.11
C ILE A 77 3.25 -5.90 -8.00
N ILE A 78 4.34 -5.16 -8.25
CA ILE A 78 5.69 -5.71 -8.09
C ILE A 78 5.95 -6.13 -6.63
N SER A 79 5.45 -5.35 -5.67
CA SER A 79 5.68 -5.60 -4.25
C SER A 79 5.08 -6.91 -3.74
N ILE A 80 4.01 -7.41 -4.36
CA ILE A 80 3.35 -8.66 -3.97
C ILE A 80 3.96 -9.90 -4.62
N ILE A 81 4.86 -9.75 -5.61
CA ILE A 81 5.44 -10.90 -6.34
C ILE A 81 6.05 -11.94 -5.39
N PRO A 82 6.86 -11.59 -4.38
CA PRO A 82 7.44 -12.59 -3.47
C PRO A 82 6.38 -13.34 -2.67
N ILE A 83 5.34 -12.62 -2.21
CA ILE A 83 4.21 -13.21 -1.46
C ILE A 83 3.44 -14.16 -2.38
N PHE A 84 3.16 -13.72 -3.61
CA PHE A 84 2.42 -14.49 -4.59
C PHE A 84 3.15 -15.79 -4.96
N ILE A 85 4.45 -15.73 -5.22
CA ILE A 85 5.28 -16.92 -5.49
C ILE A 85 5.26 -17.87 -4.29
N LEU A 86 5.41 -17.35 -3.07
CA LEU A 86 5.36 -18.18 -1.86
C LEU A 86 4.01 -18.88 -1.70
N LEU A 87 2.90 -18.18 -1.95
CA LEU A 87 1.56 -18.75 -1.91
C LEU A 87 1.39 -19.83 -2.98
N LEU A 88 1.89 -19.63 -4.20
CA LEU A 88 1.85 -20.65 -5.25
C LEU A 88 2.65 -21.90 -4.84
N ILE A 89 3.84 -21.73 -4.28
CA ILE A 89 4.66 -22.86 -3.79
C ILE A 89 3.91 -23.59 -2.66
N TYR A 90 3.32 -22.86 -1.73
CA TYR A 90 2.57 -23.44 -0.61
C TYR A 90 1.36 -24.25 -1.09
N TYR A 91 0.58 -23.71 -2.04
CA TYR A 91 -0.66 -24.35 -2.50
C TYR A 91 -0.45 -25.47 -3.54
N TYR A 92 0.56 -25.36 -4.40
CA TYR A 92 0.78 -26.32 -5.50
C TYR A 92 2.02 -27.20 -5.30
N GLY A 93 2.98 -26.80 -4.48
CA GLY A 93 4.23 -27.55 -4.25
C GLY A 93 4.17 -28.53 -3.08
N LEU A 94 3.31 -28.28 -2.10
CA LEU A 94 3.09 -29.17 -0.94
C LEU A 94 1.76 -29.89 -1.14
N ASN A 95 1.80 -31.13 -1.64
CA ASN A 95 0.63 -31.97 -1.97
C ASN A 95 -0.35 -32.22 -0.79
N TYR A 96 -1.11 -31.21 -0.39
CA TYR A 96 -2.24 -31.33 0.55
C TYR A 96 -3.54 -31.10 -0.21
N HIS A 97 -4.00 -32.13 -0.92
CA HIS A 97 -5.25 -32.09 -1.64
C HIS A 97 -6.42 -32.57 -0.77
N GLU A 98 -7.17 -31.62 -0.21
CA GLU A 98 -8.60 -31.81 0.02
C GLU A 98 -9.38 -30.65 -0.59
N TYR A 99 -10.53 -30.98 -1.18
CA TYR A 99 -11.39 -30.14 -2.02
C TYR A 99 -11.78 -28.77 -1.41
N TYR A 100 -11.72 -28.65 -0.07
CA TYR A 100 -11.97 -27.39 0.65
C TYR A 100 -10.82 -26.37 0.55
N LEU A 101 -9.56 -26.80 0.40
CA LEU A 101 -8.44 -25.89 0.20
C LEU A 101 -8.56 -25.16 -1.14
N PHE A 102 -8.98 -25.83 -2.22
CA PHE A 102 -8.97 -25.27 -3.58
C PHE A 102 -9.80 -23.98 -3.75
N SER A 103 -10.97 -23.89 -3.09
CA SER A 103 -11.83 -22.70 -3.16
C SER A 103 -11.26 -21.51 -2.37
N ILE A 104 -10.63 -21.78 -1.22
CA ILE A 104 -9.90 -20.77 -0.42
C ILE A 104 -8.67 -20.30 -1.21
N ASN A 105 -7.96 -21.21 -1.88
CA ASN A 105 -6.72 -20.92 -2.61
C ASN A 105 -6.94 -19.89 -3.74
N ASN A 106 -7.92 -20.11 -4.62
CA ASN A 106 -8.18 -19.21 -5.75
C ASN A 106 -8.55 -17.80 -5.29
N ARG A 107 -9.31 -17.74 -4.21
CA ARG A 107 -9.77 -16.50 -3.65
C ARG A 107 -8.64 -15.72 -2.93
N VAL A 108 -7.77 -16.39 -2.16
CA VAL A 108 -6.59 -15.76 -1.54
C VAL A 108 -5.61 -15.23 -2.60
N ILE A 109 -5.43 -15.98 -3.70
CA ILE A 109 -4.65 -15.55 -4.86
C ILE A 109 -5.25 -14.27 -5.45
N LEU A 110 -6.57 -14.23 -5.65
CA LEU A 110 -7.28 -13.05 -6.15
C LEU A 110 -7.10 -11.84 -5.21
N LEU A 111 -7.32 -12.01 -3.90
CA LEU A 111 -7.11 -10.94 -2.91
C LEU A 111 -5.68 -10.40 -2.96
N THR A 112 -4.69 -11.28 -3.05
CA THR A 112 -3.29 -10.88 -3.13
C THR A 112 -3.04 -9.98 -4.34
N LEU A 113 -3.60 -10.32 -5.51
CA LEU A 113 -3.51 -9.52 -6.73
C LEU A 113 -4.22 -8.17 -6.59
N LEU A 114 -5.44 -8.15 -6.05
CA LEU A 114 -6.20 -6.92 -5.80
C LEU A 114 -5.46 -6.00 -4.83
N ASN A 115 -4.89 -6.57 -3.75
CA ASN A 115 -4.10 -5.83 -2.78
C ASN A 115 -2.85 -5.21 -3.40
N GLY A 116 -2.19 -5.89 -4.34
CA GLY A 116 -1.09 -5.31 -5.11
C GLY A 116 -1.52 -4.11 -5.96
N ILE A 117 -2.72 -4.14 -6.54
CA ILE A 117 -3.27 -3.02 -7.31
C ILE A 117 -3.56 -1.82 -6.41
N VAL A 118 -4.08 -2.05 -5.19
CA VAL A 118 -4.59 -1.00 -4.30
C VAL A 118 -3.53 -0.40 -3.37
N VAL A 119 -2.52 -1.17 -2.94
CA VAL A 119 -1.50 -0.70 -1.97
C VAL A 119 -0.69 0.52 -2.48
N GLY A 120 -0.46 0.60 -3.80
CA GLY A 120 0.20 1.75 -4.40
C GLY A 120 -0.64 3.03 -4.35
N PRO A 121 -1.86 3.00 -4.89
CA PRO A 121 -2.83 4.09 -4.74
C PRO A 121 -3.10 4.50 -3.28
N SER A 122 -3.18 3.56 -2.33
CA SER A 122 -3.38 3.91 -0.91
C SER A 122 -2.23 4.73 -0.36
N HIS A 123 -1.00 4.42 -0.77
CA HIS A 123 0.18 5.23 -0.46
C HIS A 123 0.04 6.65 -1.02
N MET A 124 -0.28 6.76 -2.33
CA MET A 124 -0.45 8.05 -3.01
C MET A 124 -1.59 8.88 -2.43
N LEU A 125 -2.65 8.23 -1.94
CA LEU A 125 -3.81 8.89 -1.33
C LEU A 125 -3.44 9.63 -0.05
N LEU A 126 -2.54 9.11 0.78
CA LEU A 126 -2.04 9.89 1.92
C LEU A 126 -1.07 10.98 1.47
N ASP A 127 -0.25 10.67 0.47
CA ASP A 127 0.78 11.58 0.00
C ASP A 127 0.26 12.79 -0.74
N VAL A 128 -0.90 12.69 -1.40
CA VAL A 128 -1.54 13.84 -2.05
C VAL A 128 -1.92 14.93 -1.04
N PHE A 129 -2.09 14.61 0.24
CA PHE A 129 -2.39 15.60 1.29
C PHE A 129 -1.14 16.25 1.91
N THR A 130 0.08 15.81 1.55
CA THR A 130 1.33 16.32 2.13
C THR A 130 2.21 16.99 1.11
N GLU A 131 2.77 18.16 1.42
CA GLU A 131 3.92 18.85 0.76
C GLU A 131 4.16 18.63 -0.76
N ARG A 132 3.10 18.45 -1.56
CA ARG A 132 3.17 18.04 -2.98
C ARG A 132 3.76 16.64 -3.19
N GLY A 133 3.22 15.66 -2.47
CA GLY A 133 3.72 14.29 -2.40
C GLY A 133 3.55 13.47 -3.68
N ILE A 134 2.70 13.88 -4.63
CA ILE A 134 2.52 13.13 -5.87
C ILE A 134 2.90 13.96 -7.11
N TYR A 135 3.12 13.27 -8.22
CA TYR A 135 3.42 13.87 -9.52
C TYR A 135 2.29 13.62 -10.52
N VAL A 136 1.94 14.67 -11.26
CA VAL A 136 0.97 14.63 -12.36
C VAL A 136 1.65 15.14 -13.63
N LYS A 137 1.33 14.54 -14.77
CA LYS A 137 1.89 14.96 -16.06
C LYS A 137 1.06 16.13 -16.62
N LYS A 138 1.67 17.31 -16.75
CA LYS A 138 1.04 18.51 -17.33
C LYS A 138 1.88 19.02 -18.49
N TYR A 139 1.32 19.04 -19.70
CA TYR A 139 2.01 19.42 -20.95
C TYR A 139 3.31 18.63 -21.18
N GLY A 140 3.24 17.30 -21.06
CA GLY A 140 4.39 16.43 -21.27
C GLY A 140 5.41 16.39 -20.12
N LYS A 141 5.36 17.33 -19.16
CA LYS A 141 6.31 17.44 -18.05
C LYS A 141 5.69 16.99 -16.72
N TRP A 142 6.47 16.31 -15.89
CA TRP A 142 6.06 15.94 -14.53
C TRP A 142 6.05 17.17 -13.62
N ARG A 143 4.92 17.42 -12.97
CA ARG A 143 4.77 18.50 -11.98
C ARG A 143 4.29 17.91 -10.66
N ARG A 144 4.81 18.46 -9.56
CA ARG A 144 4.38 18.10 -8.21
C ARG A 144 2.98 18.63 -7.95
N PHE A 145 2.16 17.82 -7.31
CA PHE A 145 0.77 18.10 -6.99
C PHE A 145 0.46 17.64 -5.56
N ALA A 146 -0.36 18.43 -4.89
CA ALA A 146 -0.94 18.14 -3.59
C ALA A 146 -2.35 18.73 -3.56
N LEU A 147 -3.29 18.00 -2.98
CA LEU A 147 -4.61 18.51 -2.60
C LEU A 147 -4.49 19.39 -1.35
N ALA A 148 -3.70 18.95 -0.36
CA ALA A 148 -3.39 19.72 0.83
C ALA A 148 -1.88 19.84 1.01
N HIS A 149 -1.45 20.92 1.66
CA HIS A 149 -0.04 21.26 1.84
C HIS A 149 0.42 21.01 3.27
N PHE A 150 -0.05 19.91 3.86
CA PHE A 150 0.30 19.58 5.23
C PHE A 150 1.74 19.14 5.36
N LYS A 151 2.37 19.52 6.49
CA LYS A 151 3.73 19.10 6.81
C LYS A 151 3.82 17.58 6.94
N TYR A 152 4.90 17.00 6.43
CA TYR A 152 5.13 15.55 6.46
C TYR A 152 5.08 14.97 7.90
N ASP A 153 5.66 15.69 8.84
CA ASP A 153 5.86 15.28 10.23
C ASP A 153 4.75 15.77 11.18
N ASN A 154 3.67 16.34 10.66
CA ASN A 154 2.57 16.85 11.48
C ASN A 154 1.93 15.70 12.29
N PRO A 155 2.00 15.74 13.63
CA PRO A 155 1.52 14.65 14.47
C PRO A 155 0.00 14.47 14.40
N ALA A 156 -0.76 15.56 14.28
CA ALA A 156 -2.22 15.50 14.24
C ALA A 156 -2.73 14.78 12.99
N ILE A 157 -2.10 15.03 11.84
CA ILE A 157 -2.55 14.48 10.54
C ILE A 157 -2.10 13.04 10.39
N ASN A 158 -0.87 12.73 10.82
CA ASN A 158 -0.42 11.34 10.90
C ASN A 158 -1.31 10.53 11.87
N GLY A 159 -1.65 11.11 13.03
CA GLY A 159 -2.57 10.51 13.99
C GLY A 159 -3.96 10.27 13.41
N LEU A 160 -4.54 11.26 12.72
CA LEU A 160 -5.84 11.13 12.06
C LEU A 160 -5.85 10.00 11.03
N ALA A 161 -4.83 9.92 10.17
CA ALA A 161 -4.74 8.85 9.18
C ALA A 161 -4.60 7.45 9.83
N ILE A 162 -3.88 7.34 10.95
CA ILE A 162 -3.80 6.11 11.75
C ILE A 162 -5.18 5.75 12.32
N ILE A 163 -5.90 6.71 12.92
CA ILE A 163 -7.23 6.49 13.49
C ILE A 163 -8.21 6.03 12.41
N VAL A 164 -8.20 6.68 11.24
CA VAL A 164 -9.01 6.25 10.09
C VAL A 164 -8.65 4.83 9.67
N GLY A 165 -7.36 4.48 9.62
CA GLY A 165 -6.90 3.11 9.41
C GLY A 165 -7.50 2.10 10.39
N ILE A 166 -7.45 2.41 11.68
CA ILE A 166 -8.00 1.55 12.74
C ILE A 166 -9.52 1.42 12.63
N ILE A 167 -10.23 2.51 12.33
CA ILE A 167 -11.69 2.49 12.12
C ILE A 167 -12.03 1.59 10.94
N MET A 168 -11.27 1.65 9.84
CA MET A 168 -11.49 0.76 8.69
C MET A 168 -11.30 -0.71 9.07
N ILE A 169 -10.29 -1.05 9.89
CA ILE A 169 -10.12 -2.43 10.41
C ILE A 169 -11.31 -2.85 11.27
N TYR A 170 -11.78 -1.97 12.14
CA TYR A 170 -12.93 -2.24 13.01
C TYR A 170 -14.21 -2.46 12.20
N LEU A 171 -14.46 -1.62 11.19
CA LEU A 171 -15.60 -1.78 10.28
C LEU A 171 -15.50 -3.05 9.43
N ALA A 172 -14.28 -3.47 9.09
CA ALA A 172 -14.05 -4.72 8.36
C ALA A 172 -14.29 -5.97 9.22
N TYR A 173 -14.26 -5.84 10.54
CA TYR A 173 -14.52 -6.92 11.50
C TYR A 173 -16.00 -7.12 11.82
N LEU A 174 -16.80 -6.05 11.75
CA LEU A 174 -18.27 -6.11 11.92
C LEU A 174 -18.92 -6.83 10.75
#